data_AF-A0A0D8B9F2-F1
#
_entry.id   AF-A0A0D8B9F2-F1
#
_cell.length_a   1.000
_cell.length_b   1.000
_cell.length_c   1.000
_cell.angle_alpha   90.00
_cell.angle_beta   90.00
_cell.angle_gamma   90.00
#
_symmetry.space_group_name_H-M   'P 1'
#
loop_
_entity.id
_entity.type
_entity.pdbx_description
1 polymer ?
#
loop_
_entity_poly.entity_id
_entity_poly.type
_entity_poly.pdbx_seq_one_letter_code
_entity_poly.pdbx_strand_id
1 'polypeptide(L)' 'MAAAQSVSEVDVAMWEAGLEELFGRVEGCFRSDQPRAQARAYVAGLLSRTERKNGWTLAEFSRESGPQKMQR' A
#
# COMPACT_ATOMS: atom_id res chain seq x y z
N MET A 1 2.36 8.40 28.65
CA MET A 1 2.85 7.10 28.16
C MET A 1 1.63 6.29 27.73
N ALA A 2 1.19 6.43 26.48
CA ALA A 2 0.08 5.64 25.96
C ALA A 2 0.54 4.18 25.86
N ALA A 3 -0.19 3.25 26.46
CA ALA A 3 0.08 1.83 26.35
C ALA A 3 0.07 1.45 24.85
N ALA A 4 1.21 0.97 24.35
CA ALA A 4 1.27 0.36 23.03
C ALA A 4 0.41 -0.91 23.09
N GLN A 5 -0.78 -0.85 22.49
CA GLN A 5 -1.61 -2.04 22.33
C GLN A 5 -0.82 -3.03 21.46
N SER A 6 -0.68 -4.26 21.95
CA SER A 6 -0.07 -5.35 21.19
C SER A 6 -1.01 -5.70 20.04
N VAL A 7 -0.57 -5.48 18.80
CA VAL A 7 -1.30 -5.90 17.61
C VAL A 7 -1.38 -7.43 17.60
N SER A 8 -2.59 -7.99 17.59
CA SER A 8 -2.80 -9.42 17.50
C SER A 8 -2.84 -9.90 16.05
N GLU A 9 -2.66 -11.20 15.80
CA GLU A 9 -2.83 -11.79 14.46
C GLU A 9 -4.24 -11.57 13.91
N VAL A 10 -5.25 -11.54 14.78
CA VAL A 10 -6.65 -11.25 14.42
C VAL A 10 -6.79 -9.81 13.94
N ASP A 11 -6.10 -8.86 14.57
CA ASP A 11 -6.10 -7.46 14.11
C ASP A 11 -5.47 -7.36 12.72
N VAL A 12 -4.35 -8.05 12.47
CA VAL A 12 -3.69 -8.04 11.15
C VAL A 12 -4.64 -8.58 10.08
N ALA A 13 -5.27 -9.73 10.32
CA ALA A 13 -6.21 -10.33 9.37
C ALA A 13 -7.43 -9.43 9.11
N MET A 14 -7.95 -8.74 10.13
CA MET A 14 -9.04 -7.77 9.97
C MET A 14 -8.61 -6.60 9.07
N TRP A 15 -7.41 -6.05 9.28
CA TRP A 15 -6.88 -4.96 8.48
C TRP A 15 -6.60 -5.37 7.04
N GLU A 16 -6.06 -6.58 6.82
CA GLU A 16 -5.87 -7.14 5.47
C GLU A 16 -7.20 -7.28 4.73
N ALA A 17 -8.24 -7.83 5.38
CA ALA A 17 -9.57 -7.95 4.79
C ALA A 17 -10.18 -6.58 4.46
N GLY A 18 -10.03 -5.59 5.34
CA GLY A 18 -10.50 -4.23 5.10
C GLY A 18 -9.77 -3.53 3.95
N LEU A 19 -8.47 -3.78 3.79
CA LEU A 19 -7.69 -3.26 2.66
C LEU A 19 -8.13 -3.90 1.34
N GLU A 20 -8.37 -5.21 1.29
CA GLU A 20 -8.88 -5.86 0.09
C GLU A 20 -10.29 -5.38 -0.27
N GLU A 21 -11.17 -5.18 0.72
CA GLU A 21 -12.50 -4.60 0.47
C GLU A 21 -12.38 -3.19 -0.11
N LEU A 22 -11.50 -2.35 0.44
CA LEU A 22 -11.23 -1.01 -0.09
C LEU A 22 -10.75 -1.08 -1.53
N PHE A 23 -9.79 -1.94 -1.85
CA PHE A 23 -9.28 -2.11 -3.22
C PHE A 23 -10.37 -2.58 -4.18
N GLY A 24 -11.25 -3.50 -3.75
CA GLY A 24 -12.41 -3.93 -4.53
C GLY A 24 -13.38 -2.78 -4.83
N ARG A 25 -13.64 -1.89 -3.86
CA ARG A 25 -14.52 -0.72 -4.05
C ARG A 25 -13.97 0.29 -5.07
N VAL A 26 -12.65 0.44 -5.16
CA VAL A 26 -12.01 1.38 -6.10
C VAL A 26 -11.56 0.74 -7.40
N GLU A 27 -11.76 -0.58 -7.58
CA GLU A 27 -11.32 -1.31 -8.77
C GLU A 27 -11.87 -0.70 -10.07
N GLY A 28 -13.14 -0.28 -10.05
CA GLY A 28 -13.80 0.38 -11.19
C GLY A 28 -13.24 1.75 -11.57
N CYS A 29 -12.41 2.37 -10.71
CA CYS A 29 -11.72 3.63 -11.02
C CYS A 29 -10.54 3.43 -11.98
N PHE A 30 -10.04 2.20 -12.13
CA PHE A 30 -8.87 1.88 -12.94
C PHE A 30 -9.27 1.18 -14.24
N ARG A 31 -8.87 1.75 -15.39
CA ARG A 31 -9.13 1.15 -16.71
C ARG A 31 -8.30 -0.10 -17.00
N SER A 32 -7.29 -0.41 -16.20
CA SER A 32 -6.34 -1.50 -16.47
C SER A 32 -5.78 -2.08 -15.18
N ASP A 33 -5.30 -3.32 -15.24
CA ASP A 33 -4.76 -4.04 -14.08
C ASP A 33 -3.44 -3.43 -13.59
N GLN A 34 -2.64 -2.87 -14.49
CA GLN A 34 -1.34 -2.28 -14.14
C GLN A 34 -1.46 -1.08 -13.18
N PRO A 35 -2.31 -0.05 -13.42
CA PRO A 35 -2.63 0.98 -12.43
C PRO A 35 -3.17 0.44 -11.10
N ARG A 36 -3.94 -0.65 -11.13
CA ARG A 36 -4.50 -1.27 -9.91
C ARG A 36 -3.40 -1.91 -9.07
N ALA A 37 -2.50 -2.65 -9.71
CA ALA A 37 -1.31 -3.21 -9.07
C ALA A 37 -0.41 -2.11 -8.50
N GLN A 38 -0.25 -1.01 -9.24
CA GLN A 38 0.53 0.14 -8.79
C GLN A 38 -0.07 0.81 -7.54
N ALA A 39 -1.39 1.02 -7.50
CA ALA A 39 -2.07 1.61 -6.36
C ALA A 39 -1.93 0.74 -5.11
N ARG A 40 -2.04 -0.59 -5.26
CA ARG A 40 -1.79 -1.55 -4.17
C ARG A 40 -0.36 -1.45 -3.65
N ALA A 41 0.63 -1.46 -4.54
CA ALA A 41 2.04 -1.36 -4.18
C ALA A 41 2.37 -0.02 -3.49
N TYR A 42 1.75 1.07 -3.94
CA TYR A 42 1.89 2.39 -3.32
C TYR A 42 1.37 2.40 -1.88
N VAL A 43 0.15 1.91 -1.64
CA VAL A 43 -0.43 1.83 -0.27
C VAL A 43 0.40 0.91 0.62
N ALA A 44 0.84 -0.24 0.12
CA ALA A 44 1.73 -1.15 0.85
C ALA A 44 3.04 -0.45 1.25
N GLY A 45 3.64 0.31 0.34
CA GLY A 45 4.84 1.09 0.63
C GLY A 45 4.58 2.21 1.65
N LEU A 46 3.40 2.86 1.63
CA LEU A 46 3.03 3.85 2.65
C LEU A 46 2.84 3.25 4.05
N LEU A 47 2.36 2.01 4.13
CA LEU A 47 2.15 1.29 5.39
C LEU A 47 3.42 0.58 5.87
N SER A 48 4.42 0.43 5.00
CA SER A 48 5.72 -0.12 5.36
C SER A 48 6.43 0.75 6.41
N ARG A 49 7.38 0.16 7.13
CA ARG A 49 8.25 0.87 8.09
C ARG A 49 9.32 1.75 7.43
N THR A 50 9.16 2.05 6.14
CA THR A 50 10.05 2.92 5.39
C THR A 50 10.11 4.31 6.03
N GLU A 51 11.33 4.79 6.25
CA GLU A 51 11.62 6.07 6.89
C GLU A 51 11.18 7.27 6.03
N ARG A 52 11.21 7.13 4.69
CA ARG A 52 10.89 8.21 3.75
C ARG A 52 9.91 7.77 2.67
N LYS A 53 8.69 8.34 2.68
CA LYS A 53 7.58 7.98 1.79
C LYS A 53 7.56 8.80 0.50
N ASN A 54 8.69 8.91 -0.20
CA ASN A 54 8.74 9.58 -1.51
C ASN A 54 8.56 8.57 -2.65
N GLY A 55 8.22 9.06 -3.85
CA GLY A 55 7.98 8.19 -5.01
C GLY A 55 9.17 7.31 -5.41
N TRP A 56 10.39 7.69 -5.02
CA TRP A 56 11.60 6.89 -5.26
C TRP A 56 11.65 5.69 -4.31
N THR A 57 11.52 5.91 -3.00
CA THR A 57 11.52 4.82 -2.02
C THR A 57 10.36 3.86 -2.23
N LEU A 58 9.20 4.35 -2.67
CA LEU A 58 8.04 3.51 -2.97
C LEU A 58 8.25 2.68 -4.25
N ALA A 59 8.98 3.22 -5.24
CA ALA A 59 9.38 2.46 -6.41
C ALA A 59 10.40 1.36 -6.04
N GLU A 60 11.37 1.65 -5.18
CA GLU A 60 12.32 0.66 -4.66
C GLU A 60 11.61 -0.45 -3.89
N PHE A 61 10.65 -0.10 -3.03
CA PHE A 61 9.79 -1.06 -2.33
C PHE A 61 9.05 -1.99 -3.31
N SER A 62 8.60 -1.43 -4.44
CA SER A 62 7.87 -2.15 -5.49
C SER A 62 8.79 -2.86 -6.49
N ARG A 63 10.12 -2.81 -6.30
CA ARG A 63 11.14 -3.30 -7.25
C ARG A 63 11.02 -2.72 -8.66
N GLU A 64 10.53 -1.49 -8.75
CA GLU A 64 10.36 -0.78 -9.99
C GLU A 64 11.64 -0.06 -10.41
N SER A 65 11.85 0.09 -11.72
CA SER A 65 13.09 0.68 -12.28
C SER A 65 13.24 2.19 -12.02
N GLY A 66 12.21 2.85 -11.49
CA GLY A 66 12.23 4.28 -11.18
C GLY A 66 10.88 4.82 -10.71
N PRO A 67 10.83 6.08 -10.24
CA PRO A 67 9.66 6.68 -9.61
C PRO A 67 8.53 7.02 -10.58
N GLN A 68 8.71 6.84 -11.89
CA GLN A 68 7.77 7.33 -12.92
C GLN A 68 6.39 6.71 -12.76
N LYS A 69 6.29 5.48 -12.27
CA LYS A 69 5.00 4.84 -12.00
C LYS A 69 4.30 5.36 -10.73
N MET A 70 5.04 6.03 -9.84
CA MET A 70 4.55 6.64 -8.60
C MET A 70 4.29 8.15 -8.73
N GLN A 71 4.77 8.77 -9.82
CA GLN A 71 4.62 10.20 -10.11
C GLN A 71 3.68 10.35 -11.30
N ARG A 72 2.38 10.47 -11.04
CA ARG A 72 1.38 10.85 -12.05
C ARG A 72 0.70 12.15 -11.67
#